data_AF-A0A0A9ZHA8-F1
#
_entry.id   AF-A0A0A9ZHA8-F1
#
_cell.length_a   1.000
_cell.length_b   1.000
_cell.length_c   1.000
_cell.angle_alpha   90.00
_cell.angle_beta   90.00
_cell.angle_gamma   90.00
#
_symmetry.space_group_name_H-M   'P 1'
#
loop_
_entity.id
_entity.type
_entity.pdbx_description
1 polymer ?
#
loop_
_entity_poly.entity_id
_entity_poly.type
_entity_poly.pdbx_seq_one_letter_code
_entity_poly.pdbx_strand_id
1 'polypeptide(L)'
;FDPTKEGPVRLGFRMPLGVIVLNKDPKNYFAQIEQLAFNPASLIPGIQPSIDKVLQGRLFAYSDAQMHRLGSNYELLPINRPVVQVANRERDGQARSDGNMGGAPNYSPNSFNGPLGGNRVFKRTPFPVTGLVESYNTTAQSNFAEASIIWGQVLLNEDRTAIVNNIAASIANIPPFLQIRNLNNFYFIGSDMADRIA
;
A
#
# COMPACT_ATOMS: atom_id res chain seq x y z
N PHE A 1 -13.14 -7.19 0.45
CA PHE A 1 -11.99 -6.32 0.77
C PHE A 1 -11.82 -5.39 -0.40
N ASP A 2 -12.61 -4.32 -0.36
CA ASP A 2 -12.67 -3.31 -1.41
C ASP A 2 -11.97 -2.06 -0.86
N PRO A 3 -10.86 -1.63 -1.46
CA PRO A 3 -10.10 -0.47 -0.99
C PRO A 3 -10.83 0.86 -1.21
N THR A 4 -11.94 0.86 -1.95
CA THR A 4 -12.80 2.04 -2.13
C THR A 4 -13.83 2.21 -1.01
N LYS A 5 -13.80 1.35 0.01
CA LYS A 5 -14.74 1.36 1.13
C LYS A 5 -14.07 1.58 2.48
N GLU A 6 -14.66 2.46 3.29
CA GLU A 6 -14.29 2.62 4.70
C GLU A 6 -15.08 1.59 5.52
N GLY A 7 -14.38 0.56 5.99
CA GLY A 7 -14.96 -0.50 6.82
C GLY A 7 -15.24 -0.05 8.28
N PRO A 8 -14.59 -0.66 9.30
CA PRO A 8 -14.89 -0.40 10.73
C PRO A 8 -14.66 1.04 11.21
N VAL A 9 -13.86 1.83 10.51
CA VAL A 9 -13.57 3.23 10.88
C VAL A 9 -14.83 4.08 10.84
N ARG A 10 -15.74 3.82 9.90
CA ARG A 10 -17.06 4.47 9.83
C ARG A 10 -17.96 4.11 11.01
N LEU A 11 -17.78 2.92 11.59
CA LEU A 11 -18.49 2.48 12.80
C LEU A 11 -17.92 3.09 14.08
N GLY A 12 -16.96 4.03 13.98
CA GLY A 12 -16.35 4.71 15.12
C GLY A 12 -15.36 3.84 15.89
N PHE A 13 -15.00 2.65 15.39
CA PHE A 13 -14.08 1.76 16.07
C PHE A 13 -12.64 2.25 15.89
N ARG A 14 -12.18 3.09 16.82
CA ARG A 14 -10.79 3.55 16.92
C ARG A 14 -10.22 3.07 18.25
N MET A 15 -9.17 2.25 18.19
CA MET A 15 -8.42 1.86 19.38
C MET A 15 -7.09 2.63 19.39
N PRO A 16 -6.80 3.43 20.43
CA PRO A 16 -5.51 4.09 20.54
C PRO A 16 -4.40 3.04 20.72
N LEU A 17 -3.34 3.14 19.93
CA LEU A 17 -2.17 2.25 20.01
C LEU A 17 -0.91 2.98 20.47
N GLY A 18 -0.69 4.21 20.00
CA GLY A 18 0.50 5.00 20.30
C GLY A 18 0.58 6.26 19.45
N VAL A 19 1.72 6.94 19.50
CA VAL A 19 1.99 8.20 18.79
C VAL A 19 3.28 8.08 18.00
N ILE A 20 3.27 8.52 16.74
CA ILE A 20 4.46 8.66 15.90
C ILE A 20 4.91 10.12 15.99
N VAL A 21 6.17 10.35 16.35
CA VAL A 21 6.77 11.69 16.45
C VAL A 21 7.93 11.81 15.48
N LEU A 22 7.88 12.81 14.59
CA LEU A 22 8.98 13.17 13.69
C LEU A 22 9.80 14.28 14.35
N ASN A 23 11.03 13.98 14.77
CA ASN A 23 11.84 14.88 15.59
C ASN A 23 13.27 15.11 15.05
N LYS A 24 13.53 14.72 13.80
CA LYS A 24 14.87 14.79 13.21
C LYS A 24 14.82 14.84 11.70
N ASP A 25 15.53 15.83 11.14
CA ASP A 25 15.71 15.97 9.70
C ASP A 25 16.81 15.04 9.14
N PRO A 26 16.71 14.65 7.85
CA PRO A 26 17.79 13.94 7.18
C PRO A 26 19.03 14.83 7.07
N LYS A 27 20.20 14.26 7.34
CA LYS A 27 21.52 14.92 7.14
C LYS A 27 21.92 14.96 5.67
N ASN A 28 21.50 13.94 4.91
CA ASN A 28 21.69 13.89 3.46
C ASN A 28 20.39 13.41 2.81
N TYR A 29 19.78 14.31 2.04
CA TYR A 29 18.49 14.06 1.42
C TYR A 29 18.53 12.88 0.43
N PHE A 30 19.55 12.80 -0.43
CA PHE A 30 19.65 11.71 -1.40
C PHE A 30 19.79 10.34 -0.71
N ALA A 31 20.70 10.23 0.25
CA ALA A 31 20.98 8.97 0.94
C ALA A 31 19.85 8.50 1.88
N GLN A 32 19.02 9.42 2.38
CA GLN A 32 18.02 9.10 3.40
C GLN A 32 16.56 9.25 2.94
N ILE A 33 16.31 9.99 1.86
CA ILE A 33 14.96 10.21 1.31
C ILE A 33 14.86 9.59 -0.08
N GLU A 34 15.71 9.99 -1.03
CA GLU A 34 15.64 9.44 -2.40
C GLU A 34 15.89 7.94 -2.44
N GLN A 35 16.81 7.45 -1.60
CA GLN A 35 17.12 6.03 -1.49
C GLN A 35 16.21 5.24 -0.55
N LEU A 36 15.26 5.89 0.12
CA LEU A 36 14.32 5.22 1.03
C LEU A 36 13.42 4.25 0.25
N ALA A 37 13.16 3.10 0.83
CA ALA A 37 12.35 2.04 0.25
C ALA A 37 11.35 1.49 1.29
N PHE A 38 10.06 1.72 1.06
CA PHE A 38 8.98 1.12 1.84
C PHE A 38 8.34 -0.01 1.05
N ASN A 39 8.24 -1.20 1.64
CA ASN A 39 7.63 -2.35 0.99
C ASN A 39 6.49 -2.93 1.86
N PRO A 40 5.23 -2.96 1.38
CA PRO A 40 4.12 -3.55 2.12
C PRO A 40 4.29 -5.05 2.45
N ALA A 41 5.19 -5.76 1.77
CA ALA A 41 5.53 -7.14 2.10
C ALA A 41 6.52 -7.29 3.26
N SER A 42 7.20 -6.21 3.67
CA SER A 42 8.10 -6.19 4.83
C SER A 42 7.32 -6.14 6.14
N LEU A 43 6.66 -7.27 6.46
CA LEU A 43 5.83 -7.44 7.65
C LEU A 43 6.58 -8.18 8.76
N ILE A 44 6.20 -7.89 10.01
CA ILE A 44 6.70 -8.58 11.19
C ILE A 44 5.71 -9.64 11.69
N PRO A 45 6.16 -10.65 12.46
CA PRO A 45 5.25 -11.58 13.11
C PRO A 45 4.15 -10.87 13.90
N GLY A 46 2.90 -11.31 13.72
CA GLY A 46 1.71 -10.67 14.30
C GLY A 46 0.93 -9.77 13.35
N ILE A 47 1.53 -9.32 12.24
CA ILE A 47 0.86 -8.52 11.21
C ILE A 47 0.84 -9.31 9.89
N GLN A 48 -0.33 -9.45 9.27
CA GLN A 48 -0.51 -10.21 8.03
C GLN A 48 -1.38 -9.42 7.05
N PRO A 49 -1.17 -9.57 5.74
CA PRO A 49 -1.96 -8.86 4.75
C PRO A 49 -3.37 -9.49 4.64
N SER A 50 -4.36 -8.65 4.38
CA SER A 50 -5.72 -9.09 4.00
C SER A 50 -5.75 -9.56 2.54
N ILE A 51 -6.87 -10.15 2.10
CA ILE A 51 -7.08 -10.57 0.71
C ILE A 51 -7.60 -9.44 -0.20
N ASP A 52 -7.34 -8.17 0.16
CA ASP A 52 -7.59 -7.02 -0.71
C ASP A 52 -6.77 -7.14 -1.99
N LYS A 53 -7.43 -7.12 -3.16
CA LYS A 53 -6.79 -7.34 -4.46
C LYS A 53 -5.68 -6.32 -4.75
N VAL A 54 -5.86 -5.07 -4.35
CA VAL A 54 -4.85 -4.01 -4.52
C VAL A 54 -3.67 -4.26 -3.59
N LEU A 55 -3.93 -4.58 -2.32
CA LEU A 55 -2.85 -4.93 -1.38
C LEU A 55 -2.04 -6.13 -1.88
N GLN A 56 -2.70 -7.18 -2.36
CA GLN A 56 -2.05 -8.39 -2.87
C GLN A 56 -1.07 -8.07 -4.02
N GLY A 57 -1.46 -7.19 -4.95
CA GLY A 57 -0.53 -6.73 -6.01
C GLY A 57 0.66 -5.96 -5.45
N ARG A 58 0.44 -5.11 -4.43
CA ARG A 58 1.49 -4.31 -3.80
C ARG A 58 2.50 -5.14 -3.00
N LEU A 59 2.14 -6.33 -2.53
CA LEU A 59 3.09 -7.24 -1.85
C LEU A 59 4.24 -7.67 -2.78
N PHE A 60 4.02 -7.66 -4.09
CA PHE A 60 5.04 -7.97 -5.09
C PHE A 60 5.66 -6.68 -5.66
N ALA A 61 4.82 -5.75 -6.12
CA ALA A 61 5.24 -4.64 -6.98
C ALA A 61 6.34 -3.75 -6.37
N TYR A 62 6.35 -3.56 -5.05
CA TYR A 62 7.31 -2.67 -4.40
C TYR A 62 8.72 -3.23 -4.42
N SER A 63 8.88 -4.52 -4.11
CA SER A 63 10.19 -5.18 -4.14
C SER A 63 10.78 -5.15 -5.54
N ASP A 64 9.96 -5.45 -6.55
CA ASP A 64 10.36 -5.44 -7.96
C ASP A 64 10.84 -4.05 -8.40
N ALA A 65 10.02 -3.02 -8.15
CA ALA A 65 10.37 -1.65 -8.48
C ALA A 65 11.62 -1.16 -7.73
N GLN A 66 11.82 -1.58 -6.47
CA GLN A 66 12.97 -1.18 -5.66
C GLN A 66 14.26 -1.86 -6.13
N MET A 67 14.20 -3.15 -6.49
CA MET A 67 15.33 -3.86 -7.10
C MET A 67 15.78 -3.18 -8.39
N HIS A 68 14.85 -2.74 -9.23
CA HIS A 68 15.21 -2.00 -10.43
C HIS A 68 15.77 -0.61 -10.13
N ARG A 69 15.11 0.17 -9.26
CA ARG A 69 15.45 1.57 -8.98
C ARG A 69 16.75 1.75 -8.19
N LEU A 70 17.00 0.87 -7.22
CA LEU A 70 18.10 1.01 -6.24
C LEU A 70 19.12 -0.13 -6.32
N GLY A 71 18.83 -1.19 -7.07
CA GLY A 71 19.67 -2.37 -7.20
C GLY A 71 19.23 -3.54 -6.31
N SER A 72 19.72 -4.73 -6.62
CA SER A 72 19.34 -5.99 -5.95
C SER A 72 19.60 -5.98 -4.44
N ASN A 73 20.63 -5.23 -4.00
CA ASN A 73 21.05 -5.14 -2.61
C ASN A 73 20.59 -3.83 -1.93
N TYR A 74 19.49 -3.21 -2.38
CA TYR A 74 18.99 -1.93 -1.85
C TYR A 74 18.70 -1.95 -0.34
N GLU A 75 18.42 -3.13 0.23
CA GLU A 75 18.21 -3.32 1.67
C GLU A 75 19.49 -3.15 2.48
N LEU A 76 20.68 -3.20 1.85
CA LEU A 76 21.95 -2.91 2.51
C LEU A 76 22.22 -1.40 2.67
N LEU A 77 21.46 -0.54 1.97
CA LEU A 77 21.59 0.90 2.13
C LEU A 77 21.27 1.28 3.59
N PRO A 78 22.06 2.17 4.23
CA PRO A 78 21.93 2.44 5.66
C PRO A 78 20.53 2.83 6.13
N ILE A 79 19.73 3.48 5.28
CA ILE A 79 18.36 3.89 5.59
C ILE A 79 17.33 2.76 5.50
N ASN A 80 17.57 1.75 4.66
CA ASN A 80 16.66 0.62 4.43
C ASN A 80 17.04 -0.60 5.27
N ARG A 81 18.27 -0.63 5.79
CA ARG A 81 18.81 -1.79 6.51
C ARG A 81 18.05 -2.03 7.82
N PRO A 82 17.60 -3.27 8.09
CA PRO A 82 17.04 -3.63 9.39
C PRO A 82 18.03 -3.32 10.52
N VAL A 83 17.52 -2.83 11.65
CA VAL A 83 18.33 -2.58 12.85
C VAL A 83 18.69 -3.86 13.61
N VAL A 84 18.01 -4.96 13.31
CA VAL A 84 18.26 -6.28 13.88
C VAL A 84 19.25 -7.06 13.02
N GLN A 85 19.95 -8.02 13.63
CA GLN A 85 20.83 -8.91 12.88
C GLN A 85 20.03 -9.77 11.91
N VAL A 86 20.39 -9.73 10.62
CA VAL A 86 19.81 -10.56 9.57
C VAL A 86 20.77 -11.70 9.25
N ALA A 87 20.26 -12.93 9.28
CA ALA A 87 20.99 -14.12 8.88
C ALA A 87 20.14 -14.91 7.89
N ASN A 88 20.45 -14.78 6.60
CA ASN A 88 19.74 -15.45 5.51
C ASN A 88 20.71 -16.26 4.63
N ARG A 89 20.32 -16.61 3.41
CA ARG A 89 21.19 -17.36 2.49
C ARG A 89 21.42 -16.63 1.17
N GLU A 90 21.02 -15.37 1.11
CA GLU A 90 21.21 -14.54 -0.06
C GLU A 90 22.69 -14.20 -0.20
N ARG A 91 23.18 -14.26 -1.43
CA ARG A 91 24.58 -14.02 -1.78
C ARG A 91 24.68 -13.12 -3.00
N ASP A 92 25.82 -12.45 -3.10
CA ASP A 92 26.26 -11.72 -4.29
C ASP A 92 25.31 -10.59 -4.68
N GLY A 93 25.12 -10.36 -5.98
CA GLY A 93 24.39 -9.21 -6.52
C GLY A 93 25.24 -7.94 -6.59
N GLN A 94 24.73 -6.96 -7.32
CA GLN A 94 25.45 -5.71 -7.55
C GLN A 94 25.65 -4.94 -6.23
N ALA A 95 26.83 -4.33 -6.08
CA ALA A 95 27.18 -3.47 -4.94
C ALA A 95 27.03 -4.14 -3.55
N ARG A 96 27.27 -5.44 -3.44
CA ARG A 96 27.28 -6.16 -2.15
C ARG A 96 28.38 -5.61 -1.23
N SER A 97 28.03 -5.16 -0.03
CA SER A 97 28.91 -4.36 0.84
C SER A 97 28.94 -4.79 2.31
N ASP A 98 28.25 -5.87 2.68
CA ASP A 98 28.05 -6.35 4.06
C ASP A 98 28.93 -7.57 4.42
N GLY A 99 29.93 -7.90 3.60
CA GLY A 99 30.75 -9.09 3.77
C GLY A 99 30.11 -10.39 3.25
N ASN A 100 28.91 -10.33 2.65
CA ASN A 100 28.29 -11.43 1.90
C ASN A 100 28.18 -12.75 2.68
N MET A 101 28.04 -12.66 4.02
CA MET A 101 28.01 -13.78 4.97
C MET A 101 29.26 -14.69 4.97
N GLY A 102 30.37 -14.25 4.39
CA GLY A 102 31.65 -14.97 4.38
C GLY A 102 31.53 -16.45 3.96
N GLY A 103 32.19 -17.33 4.70
CA GLY A 103 32.18 -18.78 4.45
C GLY A 103 30.95 -19.53 4.97
N ALA A 104 29.89 -18.83 5.40
CA ALA A 104 28.70 -19.50 5.92
C ALA A 104 27.99 -20.30 4.82
N PRO A 105 27.43 -21.50 5.12
CA PRO A 105 26.67 -22.29 4.15
C PRO A 105 25.55 -21.48 3.49
N ASN A 106 25.50 -21.50 2.15
CA ASN A 106 24.53 -20.76 1.35
C ASN A 106 23.30 -21.61 0.92
N TYR A 107 23.15 -22.81 1.48
CA TYR A 107 22.07 -23.75 1.12
C TYR A 107 21.27 -24.26 2.33
N SER A 108 20.10 -24.83 2.06
CA SER A 108 19.18 -25.40 3.06
C SER A 108 18.51 -26.67 2.55
N PRO A 109 18.28 -27.69 3.41
CA PRO A 109 18.87 -27.84 4.74
C PRO A 109 20.40 -28.03 4.66
N ASN A 110 21.13 -27.76 5.75
CA ASN A 110 22.57 -27.98 5.81
C ASN A 110 23.00 -28.58 7.16
N SER A 111 24.16 -29.23 7.18
CA SER A 111 24.73 -29.92 8.36
C SER A 111 25.83 -29.11 9.06
N PHE A 112 25.99 -27.83 8.73
CA PHE A 112 27.14 -27.00 9.11
C PHE A 112 26.74 -25.79 9.95
N ASN A 113 25.64 -25.92 10.72
CA ASN A 113 25.09 -24.85 11.57
C ASN A 113 24.90 -23.51 10.84
N GLY A 114 24.56 -23.56 9.55
CA GLY A 114 24.18 -22.37 8.80
C GLY A 114 22.85 -21.80 9.30
N PRO A 115 22.46 -20.58 8.86
CA PRO A 115 21.20 -19.95 9.26
C PRO A 115 20.04 -20.96 9.16
N LEU A 116 19.21 -21.07 10.19
CA LEU A 116 18.09 -22.02 10.19
C LEU A 116 16.94 -21.48 9.33
N GLY A 117 16.34 -22.35 8.51
CA GLY A 117 15.16 -21.99 7.73
C GLY A 117 13.90 -22.03 8.61
N GLY A 118 13.10 -20.95 8.57
CA GLY A 118 11.70 -20.90 9.02
C GLY A 118 11.41 -21.55 10.38
N ASN A 119 11.47 -20.78 11.46
CA ASN A 119 10.92 -21.24 12.73
C ASN A 119 9.42 -21.52 12.56
N ARG A 120 8.95 -22.73 12.91
CA ARG A 120 7.52 -23.12 12.86
C ARG A 120 6.62 -22.14 13.61
N VAL A 121 7.19 -21.39 14.56
CA VAL A 121 6.53 -20.33 15.34
C VAL A 121 6.04 -19.15 14.47
N PHE A 122 6.60 -18.92 13.28
CA PHE A 122 6.22 -17.79 12.41
C PHE A 122 5.31 -18.19 11.23
N LYS A 123 4.61 -19.33 11.34
CA LYS A 123 3.67 -19.78 10.31
C LYS A 123 2.51 -18.78 10.16
N ARG A 124 2.16 -18.45 8.91
CA ARG A 124 0.98 -17.61 8.61
C ARG A 124 -0.30 -18.28 9.12
N THR A 125 -1.26 -17.46 9.53
CA THR A 125 -2.55 -17.94 10.02
C THR A 125 -3.32 -18.54 8.84
N PRO A 126 -3.69 -19.84 8.87
CA PRO A 126 -4.50 -20.41 7.81
C PRO A 126 -5.91 -19.80 7.85
N PHE A 127 -6.52 -19.63 6.68
CA PHE A 127 -7.92 -19.21 6.55
C PHE A 127 -8.61 -20.06 5.48
N PRO A 128 -9.91 -20.38 5.63
CA PRO A 128 -10.64 -21.17 4.66
C PRO A 128 -10.85 -20.38 3.35
N VAL A 129 -10.84 -21.10 2.23
CA VAL A 129 -11.10 -20.54 0.89
C VAL A 129 -12.11 -21.42 0.15
N THR A 130 -12.98 -20.79 -0.65
CA THR A 130 -14.00 -21.45 -1.48
C THR A 130 -14.12 -20.73 -2.82
N GLY A 131 -14.62 -21.43 -3.86
CA GLY A 131 -14.82 -20.87 -5.20
C GLY A 131 -13.89 -21.46 -6.27
N LEU A 132 -13.99 -20.91 -7.48
CA LEU A 132 -13.15 -21.28 -8.63
C LEU A 132 -12.00 -20.30 -8.78
N VAL A 133 -10.89 -20.75 -9.37
CA VAL A 133 -9.77 -19.87 -9.71
C VAL A 133 -10.06 -19.21 -11.06
N GLU A 134 -10.61 -17.99 -11.03
CA GLU A 134 -10.95 -17.22 -12.23
C GLU A 134 -10.78 -15.70 -12.00
N SER A 135 -10.81 -14.92 -13.08
CA SER A 135 -10.85 -13.46 -13.04
C SER A 135 -12.25 -12.94 -12.74
N TYR A 136 -12.56 -12.77 -11.46
CA TYR A 136 -13.84 -12.20 -11.02
C TYR A 136 -13.96 -10.70 -11.30
N ASN A 137 -15.00 -10.32 -12.04
CA ASN A 137 -15.38 -8.93 -12.24
C ASN A 137 -15.89 -8.30 -10.92
N THR A 138 -15.40 -7.11 -10.58
CA THR A 138 -15.78 -6.35 -9.38
C THR A 138 -16.66 -5.13 -9.68
N THR A 139 -17.02 -4.86 -10.94
CA THR A 139 -17.77 -3.65 -11.33
C THR A 139 -19.21 -3.60 -10.81
N ALA A 140 -19.76 -4.73 -10.36
CA ALA A 140 -21.11 -4.81 -9.78
C ALA A 140 -21.20 -4.27 -8.33
N GLN A 141 -20.10 -3.77 -7.77
CA GLN A 141 -20.07 -3.19 -6.42
C GLN A 141 -20.73 -1.81 -6.40
N SER A 142 -21.27 -1.42 -5.23
CA SER A 142 -21.90 -0.10 -5.06
C SER A 142 -20.84 1.00 -5.15
N ASN A 143 -20.72 1.62 -6.32
CA ASN A 143 -19.67 2.60 -6.60
C ASN A 143 -19.92 3.98 -5.95
N PHE A 144 -21.20 4.33 -5.72
CA PHE A 144 -21.56 5.71 -5.36
C PHE A 144 -22.06 5.87 -3.92
N ALA A 145 -22.63 4.83 -3.30
CA ALA A 145 -23.32 4.96 -2.02
C ALA A 145 -22.46 5.58 -0.90
N GLU A 146 -21.18 5.26 -0.86
CA GLU A 146 -20.28 5.80 0.15
C GLU A 146 -19.91 7.26 -0.11
N ALA A 147 -19.65 7.61 -1.37
CA ALA A 147 -19.44 8.99 -1.77
C ALA A 147 -20.71 9.83 -1.50
N SER A 148 -21.91 9.28 -1.69
CA SER A 148 -23.18 9.94 -1.36
C SER A 148 -23.30 10.24 0.13
N ILE A 149 -22.88 9.30 0.98
CA ILE A 149 -22.87 9.51 2.45
C ILE A 149 -21.87 10.61 2.82
N ILE A 150 -20.66 10.58 2.26
CA ILE A 150 -19.66 11.62 2.51
C ILE A 150 -20.19 12.99 2.07
N TRP A 151 -20.72 13.08 0.84
CA TRP A 151 -21.30 14.30 0.29
C TRP A 151 -22.45 14.82 1.15
N GLY A 152 -23.40 13.97 1.50
CA GLY A 152 -24.62 14.39 2.18
C GLY A 152 -24.47 14.63 3.69
N GLN A 153 -23.62 13.85 4.37
CA GLN A 153 -23.61 13.75 5.84
C GLN A 153 -22.29 14.14 6.49
N VAL A 154 -21.16 14.06 5.79
CA VAL A 154 -19.83 14.31 6.37
C VAL A 154 -19.33 15.71 6.03
N LEU A 155 -19.48 16.14 4.79
CA LEU A 155 -18.94 17.42 4.32
C LEU A 155 -19.78 18.62 4.77
N LEU A 156 -19.08 19.67 5.22
CA LEU A 156 -19.66 20.97 5.49
C LEU A 156 -19.96 21.72 4.17
N ASN A 157 -20.81 22.75 4.22
CA ASN A 157 -21.20 23.50 3.01
C ASN A 157 -20.02 24.20 2.32
N GLU A 158 -19.05 24.68 3.10
CA GLU A 158 -17.83 25.28 2.57
C GLU A 158 -16.97 24.25 1.82
N ASP A 159 -16.78 23.06 2.40
CA ASP A 159 -16.05 21.95 1.76
C ASP A 159 -16.71 21.52 0.46
N ARG A 160 -18.04 21.38 0.46
CA ARG A 160 -18.82 21.05 -0.75
C ARG A 160 -18.60 22.07 -1.85
N THR A 161 -18.56 23.35 -1.50
CA THR A 161 -18.32 24.45 -2.45
C THR A 161 -16.91 24.39 -3.02
N ALA A 162 -15.90 24.16 -2.18
CA ALA A 162 -14.53 23.99 -2.63
C ALA A 162 -14.37 22.79 -3.57
N ILE A 163 -14.98 21.65 -3.23
CA ILE A 163 -14.97 20.43 -4.06
C ILE A 163 -15.60 20.69 -5.42
N VAL A 164 -16.79 21.31 -5.46
CA VAL A 164 -17.47 21.68 -6.71
C VAL A 164 -16.57 22.54 -7.59
N ASN A 165 -16.03 23.63 -7.04
CA ASN A 165 -15.18 24.56 -7.79
C ASN A 165 -13.94 23.86 -8.37
N ASN A 166 -13.29 23.01 -7.57
CA ASN A 166 -12.11 22.26 -7.99
C ASN A 166 -12.44 21.24 -9.09
N ILE A 167 -13.56 20.53 -8.98
CA ILE A 167 -13.99 19.57 -10.01
C ILE A 167 -14.36 20.29 -11.29
N ALA A 168 -15.20 21.34 -11.22
CA ALA A 168 -15.60 22.13 -12.38
C ALA A 168 -14.38 22.68 -13.12
N ALA A 169 -13.41 23.25 -12.40
CA ALA A 169 -12.17 23.74 -13.00
C ALA A 169 -11.35 22.62 -13.67
N SER A 170 -11.30 21.43 -13.07
CA SER A 170 -10.55 20.28 -13.61
C SER A 170 -11.19 19.73 -14.90
N ILE A 171 -12.53 19.69 -14.97
CA ILE A 171 -13.23 19.13 -16.13
C ILE A 171 -13.57 20.17 -17.21
N ALA A 172 -13.45 21.48 -16.93
CA ALA A 172 -13.83 22.54 -17.86
C ALA A 172 -13.18 22.42 -19.26
N ASN A 173 -11.94 21.91 -19.33
CA ASN A 173 -11.17 21.85 -20.57
C ASN A 173 -11.16 20.46 -21.23
N ILE A 174 -11.94 19.48 -20.73
CA ILE A 174 -12.04 18.17 -21.37
C ILE A 174 -13.16 18.17 -22.42
N PRO A 175 -13.13 17.27 -23.43
CA PRO A 175 -14.19 17.16 -24.43
C PRO A 175 -15.61 17.06 -23.83
N PRO A 176 -16.63 17.70 -24.43
CA PRO A 176 -17.98 17.77 -23.85
C PRO A 176 -18.60 16.41 -23.49
N PHE A 177 -18.37 15.37 -24.31
CA PHE A 177 -18.90 14.03 -24.02
C PHE A 177 -18.28 13.39 -22.76
N LEU A 178 -17.05 13.78 -22.38
CA LEU A 178 -16.42 13.35 -21.14
C LEU A 178 -16.92 14.18 -19.94
N GLN A 179 -17.21 15.47 -20.14
CA GLN A 179 -17.86 16.28 -19.11
C GLN A 179 -19.22 15.68 -18.72
N ILE A 180 -20.06 15.38 -19.71
CA ILE A 180 -21.38 14.73 -19.50
C ILE A 180 -21.23 13.38 -18.79
N ARG A 181 -20.24 12.56 -19.17
CA ARG A 181 -20.00 11.27 -18.52
C ARG A 181 -19.62 11.43 -17.04
N ASN A 182 -18.81 12.43 -16.71
CA ASN A 182 -18.44 12.72 -15.32
C ASN A 182 -19.65 13.26 -14.53
N LEU A 183 -20.42 14.19 -15.11
CA LEU A 183 -21.64 14.70 -14.49
C LEU A 183 -22.64 13.58 -14.18
N ASN A 184 -22.80 12.60 -15.07
CA ASN A 184 -23.63 11.42 -14.80
C ASN A 184 -23.14 10.61 -13.59
N ASN A 185 -21.82 10.44 -13.42
CA ASN A 185 -21.27 9.79 -12.24
C ASN A 185 -21.53 10.59 -10.96
N PHE A 186 -21.36 11.91 -11.01
CA PHE A 186 -21.65 12.79 -9.87
C PHE A 186 -23.14 12.82 -9.53
N TYR A 187 -24.02 12.68 -10.52
CA TYR A 187 -25.45 12.62 -10.31
C TYR A 187 -25.84 11.38 -9.49
N PHE A 188 -25.19 10.23 -9.73
CA PHE A 188 -25.38 9.03 -8.89
C PHE A 188 -24.87 9.20 -7.46
N ILE A 189 -23.96 10.14 -7.21
CA ILE A 189 -23.50 10.51 -5.87
C ILE A 189 -24.54 11.42 -5.20
N GLY A 190 -25.02 12.43 -5.92
CA GLY A 190 -26.14 13.27 -5.52
C GLY A 190 -26.48 14.28 -6.61
N SER A 191 -27.76 14.49 -6.88
CA SER A 191 -28.20 15.41 -7.94
C SER A 191 -27.68 16.83 -7.72
N ASP A 192 -27.76 17.35 -6.49
CA ASP A 192 -27.20 18.66 -6.11
C ASP A 192 -25.70 18.79 -6.43
N MET A 193 -24.93 17.70 -6.28
CA MET A 193 -23.50 17.74 -6.62
C MET A 193 -23.29 17.96 -8.12
N ALA A 194 -24.00 17.20 -8.95
CA ALA A 194 -23.90 17.33 -10.40
C ALA A 194 -24.39 18.70 -10.89
N ASP A 195 -25.52 19.17 -10.37
CA ASP A 195 -26.12 20.45 -10.75
C ASP A 195 -25.20 21.64 -10.42
N ARG A 196 -24.43 21.55 -9.33
CA ARG A 196 -23.47 22.59 -8.94
C ARG A 196 -22.18 22.57 -9.76
N ILE A 197 -21.80 21.42 -10.33
CA ILE A 197 -20.59 21.25 -11.14
C ILE A 197 -20.83 21.66 -12.60
N ALA A 198 -22.03 21.42 -13.12
CA ALA A 198 -22.45 21.76 -14.48
C ALA A 198 -22.49 23.27 -14.73
#